data_AF-A0A3D5CHJ4-F1
#
_entry.id   AF-A0A3D5CHJ4-F1
#
_cell.length_a   1.000
_cell.length_b   1.000
_cell.length_c   1.000
_cell.angle_alpha   90.00
_cell.angle_beta   90.00
_cell.angle_gamma   90.00
#
_symmetry.space_group_name_H-M   'P 1'
#
loop_
_entity.id
_entity.type
_entity.pdbx_description
1 polymer ?
#
loop_
_entity_poly.entity_id
_entity_poly.type
_entity_poly.pdbx_seq_one_letter_code
_entity_poly.pdbx_strand_id
1 'polypeptide(L)'
;MSAPENWKFETKQIHSGAAPDPTTKSRATPIYQTTSYVFDNADHAQNLFALAEFGNIYTRIMNPTQDVVEQRVAALEGGSGALLVSSGQAAETFA
;
A
#
# COMPACT_ATOMS: atom_id res chain seq x y z
N MET A 1 -15.26 12.74 -12.72
CA MET A 1 -14.54 13.08 -11.48
C MET A 1 -13.21 13.69 -11.89
N SER A 2 -12.69 14.68 -11.17
CA SER A 2 -11.32 15.17 -11.41
C SER A 2 -10.33 14.02 -11.25
N ALA A 3 -9.28 14.02 -12.05
CA ALA A 3 -8.22 13.03 -11.93
C ALA A 3 -7.49 13.19 -10.56
N PRO A 4 -6.99 12.11 -9.95
CA PRO A 4 -6.51 12.10 -8.55
C PRO A 4 -5.46 13.16 -8.22
N GLU A 5 -4.60 13.50 -9.18
CA GLU A 5 -3.59 14.54 -9.07
C GLU A 5 -4.16 15.95 -8.88
N ASN A 6 -5.41 16.17 -9.30
CA ASN A 6 -6.13 17.43 -9.21
C ASN A 6 -7.08 17.50 -8.01
N TRP A 7 -7.11 16.48 -7.15
CA TRP A 7 -7.92 16.49 -5.94
C TRP A 7 -7.40 17.54 -4.94
N LYS A 8 -8.34 18.19 -4.24
CA LYS A 8 -8.03 19.06 -3.10
C LYS A 8 -7.60 18.22 -1.90
N PHE A 9 -6.93 18.85 -0.93
CA PHE A 9 -6.33 18.18 0.22
C PHE A 9 -7.34 17.30 0.98
N GLU A 10 -8.54 17.83 1.23
CA GLU A 10 -9.61 17.15 1.95
C GLU A 10 -10.11 15.91 1.19
N THR A 11 -10.12 15.97 -0.15
CA THR A 11 -10.49 14.82 -0.99
C THR A 11 -9.41 13.74 -0.96
N LYS A 12 -8.13 14.14 -1.01
CA LYS A 12 -6.98 13.22 -0.90
C LYS A 12 -6.97 12.48 0.44
N GLN A 13 -7.28 13.17 1.54
CA GLN A 13 -7.35 12.57 2.88
C GLN A 13 -8.32 11.38 2.96
N ILE A 14 -9.42 11.41 2.20
CA ILE A 14 -10.44 10.36 2.23
C ILE A 14 -10.19 9.29 1.17
N HIS A 15 -9.65 9.65 0.00
CA HIS A 15 -9.68 8.78 -1.18
C HIS A 15 -8.32 8.28 -1.67
N SER A 16 -7.22 8.99 -1.41
CA SER A 16 -5.91 8.55 -1.93
C SER A 16 -5.53 7.17 -1.37
N GLY A 17 -4.90 6.36 -2.22
CA GLY A 17 -4.49 4.98 -1.93
C GLY A 17 -5.60 3.93 -1.93
N ALA A 18 -6.86 4.31 -1.68
CA ALA A 18 -7.96 3.35 -1.53
C ALA A 18 -8.80 3.21 -2.81
N ALA A 19 -9.03 1.97 -3.23
CA ALA A 19 -9.97 1.60 -4.29
C ALA A 19 -10.99 0.58 -3.77
N PRO A 20 -12.19 0.48 -4.36
CA PRO A 20 -13.11 -0.59 -4.04
C PRO A 20 -12.47 -1.97 -4.24
N ASP A 21 -12.67 -2.87 -3.29
CA ASP A 21 -12.15 -4.24 -3.37
C ASP A 21 -12.62 -4.92 -4.67
N PRO A 22 -11.72 -5.44 -5.52
CA PRO A 22 -12.10 -5.97 -6.82
C PRO A 22 -12.98 -7.22 -6.71
N THR A 23 -12.87 -7.99 -5.63
CA THR A 23 -13.54 -9.27 -5.42
C THR A 23 -14.99 -9.10 -4.94
N THR A 24 -15.20 -8.27 -3.93
CA THR A 24 -16.48 -8.10 -3.21
C THR A 24 -17.16 -6.75 -3.46
N LYS A 25 -16.45 -5.80 -4.08
CA LYS A 25 -16.88 -4.41 -4.27
C LYS A 25 -17.05 -3.61 -2.98
N SER A 26 -16.51 -4.08 -1.86
CA SER A 26 -16.44 -3.30 -0.63
C SER A 26 -15.75 -1.97 -0.88
N ARG A 27 -16.35 -0.85 -0.46
CA ARG A 27 -15.73 0.48 -0.58
C ARG A 27 -14.66 0.72 0.48
N ALA A 28 -14.86 0.17 1.68
CA ALA A 28 -13.86 0.22 2.73
C ALA A 28 -12.72 -0.74 2.39
N THR A 29 -11.48 -0.28 2.56
CA THR A 29 -10.29 -1.12 2.45
C THR A 29 -10.41 -2.32 3.39
N PRO A 30 -10.35 -3.57 2.89
CA PRO A 30 -10.31 -4.75 3.74
C PRO A 30 -9.07 -4.75 4.64
N ILE A 31 -9.20 -5.32 5.83
CA ILE A 31 -8.08 -5.49 6.76
C ILE A 31 -7.34 -6.78 6.41
N TYR A 32 -6.15 -6.67 5.83
CA TYR A 32 -5.28 -7.80 5.51
C TYR A 32 -4.44 -8.20 6.74
N GLN A 33 -5.11 -8.76 7.76
CA GLN A 33 -4.48 -9.24 8.99
C GLN A 33 -3.85 -10.63 8.79
N THR A 34 -2.77 -10.65 8.03
CA THR A 34 -1.96 -11.85 7.73
C THR A 34 -0.48 -11.54 7.90
N THR A 35 0.34 -12.57 8.06
CA THR A 35 1.81 -12.46 8.07
C THR A 35 2.41 -12.69 6.69
N SER A 36 1.85 -13.62 5.91
CA SER A 36 2.40 -14.13 4.64
C SER A 36 1.34 -14.21 3.54
N TYR A 37 1.81 -14.26 2.29
CA TYR A 37 0.99 -14.40 1.08
C TYR A 37 1.33 -15.70 0.33
N VAL A 38 0.33 -16.27 -0.33
CA VAL A 38 0.49 -17.50 -1.12
C VAL A 38 0.99 -17.14 -2.51
N PHE A 39 1.94 -17.92 -3.02
CA PHE A 39 2.39 -17.82 -4.40
C PHE A 39 1.63 -18.80 -5.29
N ASP A 40 1.28 -18.37 -6.50
CA ASP A 40 0.68 -19.25 -7.51
C ASP A 40 1.56 -20.47 -7.86
N ASN A 41 2.88 -20.29 -7.94
CA ASN A 41 3.87 -21.35 -8.15
C ASN A 41 5.31 -20.84 -7.80
N ALA A 42 6.31 -21.69 -8.00
CA ALA A 42 7.73 -21.37 -7.71
C ALA A 42 8.30 -20.26 -8.60
N ASP A 43 7.91 -20.20 -9.88
CA ASP A 43 8.37 -19.16 -10.82
C ASP A 43 7.81 -17.79 -10.42
N HIS A 44 6.53 -17.72 -10.03
CA HIS A 44 5.92 -16.50 -9.47
C HIS A 44 6.67 -16.03 -8.22
N ALA A 45 7.01 -16.93 -7.30
CA ALA A 45 7.82 -16.58 -6.13
C ALA A 45 9.18 -16.00 -6.52
N GLN A 46 9.89 -16.64 -7.47
CA GLN A 46 11.16 -16.15 -7.98
C GLN A 46 11.02 -14.73 -8.56
N ASN A 47 9.98 -14.48 -9.35
CA ASN A 47 9.75 -13.17 -9.97
C ASN A 47 9.52 -12.06 -8.93
N LEU A 48 8.73 -12.33 -7.90
CA LEU A 48 8.50 -11.38 -6.81
C LEU A 48 9.78 -11.05 -6.06
N PHE A 49 10.59 -12.06 -5.69
CA PHE A 49 11.86 -11.83 -4.98
C PHE A 49 12.94 -11.19 -5.85
N ALA A 50 12.89 -11.39 -7.18
CA ALA A 50 13.78 -10.74 -8.14
C ALA A 50 13.31 -9.32 -8.53
N LEU A 51 12.17 -8.86 -8.00
CA LEU A 51 11.50 -7.61 -8.39
C LEU A 51 11.17 -7.52 -9.89
N ALA A 52 11.02 -8.68 -10.54
CA ALA A 52 10.59 -8.78 -11.93
C ALA A 52 9.06 -8.68 -12.07
N GLU A 53 8.34 -8.90 -10.96
CA GLU A 53 6.88 -8.80 -10.84
C GLU A 53 6.51 -8.10 -9.53
N PHE A 54 5.42 -7.33 -9.53
CA PHE A 54 4.90 -6.68 -8.33
C PHE A 54 3.89 -7.59 -7.62
N GLY A 55 4.02 -7.72 -6.31
CA GLY A 55 3.09 -8.51 -5.51
C GLY A 55 3.56 -8.61 -4.06
N ASN A 56 2.64 -9.06 -3.20
CA ASN A 56 2.93 -9.19 -1.77
C ASN A 56 3.67 -10.49 -1.46
N ILE A 57 4.70 -10.39 -0.62
CA ILE A 57 5.52 -11.54 -0.19
C ILE A 57 5.26 -11.84 1.28
N TYR A 58 5.47 -10.84 2.14
CA TYR A 58 5.38 -10.97 3.59
C TYR A 58 5.13 -9.60 4.24
N THR A 59 4.27 -9.54 5.26
CA THR A 59 3.79 -8.29 5.89
C THR A 59 4.90 -7.41 6.46
N ARG A 60 6.03 -7.99 6.91
CA ARG A 60 7.19 -7.20 7.35
C ARG A 60 7.79 -6.33 6.24
N ILE A 61 7.58 -6.70 4.98
CA ILE A 61 8.07 -5.96 3.80
C ILE A 61 6.96 -5.07 3.24
N MET A 62 5.74 -5.60 3.11
CA MET A 62 4.60 -4.90 2.51
C MET A 62 3.27 -5.54 2.91
N ASN A 63 2.22 -4.73 3.04
CA ASN A 63 0.86 -5.19 3.32
C ASN A 63 -0.16 -4.25 2.64
N PRO A 64 -1.19 -4.76 1.94
CA PRO A 64 -2.16 -3.89 1.24
C PRO A 64 -2.90 -2.91 2.13
N THR A 65 -3.12 -3.23 3.42
CA THR A 65 -3.75 -2.29 4.37
C THR A 65 -2.82 -1.11 4.67
N GLN A 66 -1.53 -1.39 4.82
CA GLN A 66 -0.50 -0.39 5.11
C GLN A 66 -0.20 0.47 3.88
N ASP A 67 -0.14 -0.14 2.70
CA ASP A 67 0.08 0.53 1.41
C ASP A 67 -0.95 1.65 1.13
N VAL A 68 -2.22 1.46 1.53
CA VAL A 68 -3.23 2.55 1.44
C VAL A 68 -2.84 3.78 2.25
N VAL A 69 -2.27 3.59 3.45
CA VAL A 69 -1.79 4.69 4.29
C VAL A 69 -0.53 5.31 3.69
N GLU A 70 0.40 4.49 3.20
CA GLU A 70 1.64 4.93 2.56
C GLU A 70 1.37 5.82 1.34
N GLN A 71 0.55 5.34 0.41
CA GLN A 71 0.14 6.10 -0.77
C GLN A 71 -0.61 7.39 -0.40
N ARG A 72 -1.42 7.35 0.67
CA ARG A 72 -2.17 8.53 1.13
C ARG A 72 -1.24 9.59 1.71
N VAL A 73 -0.31 9.20 2.59
CA VAL A 73 0.68 10.12 3.15
C VAL A 73 1.54 10.72 2.04
N ALA A 74 2.03 9.89 1.11
CA ALA A 74 2.78 10.37 -0.05
C ALA A 74 1.98 11.40 -0.88
N ALA A 75 0.70 11.14 -1.15
CA ALA A 75 -0.15 12.05 -1.91
C ALA A 75 -0.48 13.38 -1.20
N LEU A 76 -0.50 13.38 0.15
CA LEU A 76 -0.74 14.57 0.97
C LEU A 76 0.52 15.43 1.09
N GLU A 77 1.68 14.81 1.25
CA GLU A 77 2.98 15.49 1.38
C GLU A 77 3.63 15.83 0.02
N GLY A 78 3.12 15.27 -1.09
CA GLY A 78 3.68 15.46 -2.43
C GLY A 78 4.97 14.66 -2.69
N GLY A 79 5.20 13.60 -1.91
CA GLY A 79 6.33 12.69 -2.09
C GLY A 79 6.09 11.61 -3.14
N SER A 80 7.15 10.98 -3.63
CA SER A 80 7.07 9.85 -4.57
C SER A 80 6.67 8.52 -3.89
N GLY A 81 6.76 8.45 -2.57
CA GLY A 81 6.41 7.29 -1.75
C GLY A 81 6.49 7.62 -0.26
N ALA A 82 5.98 6.72 0.57
CA ALA A 82 6.09 6.75 2.02
C ALA A 82 6.19 5.31 2.55
N LEU A 83 6.60 5.15 3.81
CA LEU A 83 6.71 3.83 4.45
C LEU A 83 6.08 3.88 5.84
N LEU A 84 5.13 2.98 6.12
CA LEU A 84 4.46 2.89 7.40
C LEU A 84 5.22 1.95 8.33
N VAL A 85 5.62 2.49 9.47
CA VAL A 85 6.38 1.76 10.49
C VAL A 85 5.64 1.74 11.83
N SER A 86 6.14 0.95 12.78
CA SER A 86 5.48 0.69 14.06
C SER A 86 5.48 1.88 15.03
N SER A 87 6.38 2.86 14.85
CA SER A 87 6.46 4.05 15.72
C SER A 87 7.15 5.22 15.02
N GLY A 88 6.99 6.43 15.57
CA GLY A 88 7.72 7.61 15.12
C GLY A 88 9.23 7.45 15.29
N GLN A 89 9.70 6.88 16.40
CA GLN A 89 11.13 6.60 16.60
C GLN A 89 11.68 5.62 15.56
N ALA A 90 10.89 4.61 15.15
CA ALA A 90 11.31 3.72 14.08
C ALA A 90 11.41 4.46 12.74
N ALA A 91 10.51 5.42 12.47
CA ALA A 91 10.57 6.23 11.25
C ALA A 91 11.87 7.03 11.18
N GLU A 92 12.23 7.72 12.27
CA GLU A 92 13.50 8.44 12.38
C GLU A 92 14.73 7.53 12.32
N THR A 93 14.62 6.29 12.81
CA THR A 93 15.75 5.34 12.78
C THR A 93 16.01 4.78 11.37
N PHE A 94 14.97 4.68 10.52
CA PHE A 94 15.10 4.17 9.15
C PHE A 94 15.40 5.24 8.09
N ALA A 95 15.12 6.52 8.39
CA ALA A 95 15.37 7.66 7.50
C ALA A 95 16.85 8.06 7.44
#